data_AF-A0A5N1LDU4-F1
#
_entry.id   AF-A0A5N1LDU4-F1
#
_cell.length_a   1.000
_cell.length_b   1.000
_cell.length_c   1.000
_cell.angle_alpha   90.00
_cell.angle_beta   90.00
_cell.angle_gamma   90.00
#
_symmetry.space_group_name_H-M   'P 1'
#
loop_
_entity.id
_entity.type
_entity.pdbx_description
1 polymer ?
#
loop_
_entity_poly.entity_id
_entity_poly.type
_entity_poly.pdbx_seq_one_letter_code
_entity_poly.pdbx_strand_id
1 'polypeptide(L)'
;MESVTLYRAPTTVADADAIADWLDARVDATVSVRDRFLASHGDSALAESFAEARVLSPYDRETGNTMLGIVRYEERALDSPERAGGVIYDGLAVQRALGDRLPDAERSLDHLHVPLLDRVVGTWGDHDGRWHKRVNVLGQSAVVSVPGLYEAPAKPEQYYKEQQKHALFGGGAPPREVLENEVEGEFLVEDDPRTTEAIKGYVLQAYHYLDTGEAFCDEETCRLHNPHRQPGVVTAQLREPEFCPRHAGRYRR
;
A
#
# COMPACT_ATOMS: atom_id res chain seq x y z
N MET A 1 -19.56 11.41 1.36
CA MET A 1 -18.67 10.92 0.28
C MET A 1 -19.40 10.98 -1.04
N GLU A 2 -18.95 11.82 -1.95
CA GLU A 2 -19.56 12.07 -3.27
C GLU A 2 -18.65 11.59 -4.42
N SER A 3 -17.33 11.65 -4.23
CA SER A 3 -16.36 11.29 -5.28
C SER A 3 -15.14 10.54 -4.72
N VAL A 4 -14.54 9.73 -5.59
CA VAL A 4 -13.27 9.06 -5.36
C VAL A 4 -12.38 9.31 -6.57
N THR A 5 -11.13 9.70 -6.34
CA THR A 5 -10.11 9.80 -7.38
C THR A 5 -8.94 8.88 -7.06
N LEU A 6 -8.74 7.88 -7.91
CA LEU A 6 -7.54 7.06 -7.92
C LEU A 6 -6.46 7.70 -8.78
N TYR A 7 -5.21 7.63 -8.33
CA TYR A 7 -4.06 8.07 -9.13
C TYR A 7 -3.19 6.88 -9.47
N ARG A 8 -2.76 6.81 -10.74
CA ARG A 8 -1.90 5.74 -11.26
C ARG A 8 -0.51 5.75 -10.59
N ALA A 9 0.14 4.59 -10.59
CA ALA A 9 1.55 4.44 -10.23
C ALA A 9 2.39 4.09 -11.47
N PRO A 10 3.62 4.63 -11.63
CA PRO A 10 4.44 4.47 -12.84
C PRO A 10 5.04 3.09 -13.07
N THR A 11 5.33 2.34 -12.00
CA THR A 11 6.25 1.19 -12.03
C THR A 11 5.65 -0.06 -11.38
N THR A 12 4.33 -0.08 -11.18
CA THR A 12 3.65 -1.19 -10.52
C THR A 12 2.68 -1.85 -11.48
N VAL A 13 2.48 -3.16 -11.34
CA VAL A 13 1.45 -3.91 -12.07
C VAL A 13 0.00 -3.61 -11.66
N ALA A 14 -0.23 -2.74 -10.66
CA ALA A 14 -1.57 -2.37 -10.22
C ALA A 14 -2.31 -1.55 -11.29
N ASP A 15 -3.41 -2.10 -11.80
CA ASP A 15 -4.25 -1.45 -12.81
C ASP A 15 -5.31 -0.56 -12.14
N ALA A 16 -5.06 0.76 -12.15
CA ALA A 16 -5.95 1.74 -11.56
C ALA A 16 -7.34 1.80 -12.21
N ASP A 17 -7.47 1.50 -13.51
CA ASP A 17 -8.77 1.50 -14.19
C ASP A 17 -9.59 0.30 -13.73
N ALA A 18 -9.00 -0.89 -13.71
CA ALA A 18 -9.68 -2.09 -13.21
C ALA A 18 -10.08 -1.99 -11.73
N ILE A 19 -9.29 -1.29 -10.92
CA ILE A 19 -9.64 -1.01 -9.51
C ILE A 19 -10.81 -0.01 -9.44
N ALA A 20 -10.76 1.06 -10.24
CA ALA A 20 -11.81 2.08 -10.28
C ALA A 20 -13.15 1.49 -10.75
N ASP A 21 -13.16 0.74 -11.84
CA ASP A 21 -14.35 0.08 -12.38
C ASP A 21 -14.99 -0.88 -11.35
N TRP A 22 -14.15 -1.64 -10.65
CA TRP A 22 -14.62 -2.56 -9.61
C TRP A 22 -15.23 -1.82 -8.40
N LEU A 23 -14.64 -0.68 -8.02
CA LEU A 23 -15.10 0.15 -6.91
C LEU A 23 -16.40 0.87 -7.27
N ASP A 24 -16.48 1.47 -8.46
CA ASP A 24 -17.64 2.22 -8.97
C ASP A 24 -18.92 1.38 -8.94
N ALA A 25 -18.82 0.10 -9.30
CA ALA A 25 -19.93 -0.84 -9.24
C ALA A 25 -20.47 -1.10 -7.82
N ARG A 26 -19.77 -0.69 -6.75
CA ARG A 26 -20.04 -1.09 -5.35
C ARG A 26 -20.33 0.08 -4.41
N VAL A 27 -19.96 1.30 -4.77
CA VAL A 27 -20.07 2.47 -3.88
C VAL A 27 -21.07 3.48 -4.41
N ASP A 28 -21.56 4.36 -3.53
CA ASP A 28 -22.47 5.46 -3.89
C ASP A 28 -21.68 6.76 -4.10
N ALA A 29 -20.61 6.68 -4.88
CA ALA A 29 -19.72 7.80 -5.18
C ALA A 29 -19.23 7.72 -6.62
N THR A 30 -18.98 8.87 -7.25
CA THR A 30 -18.39 8.91 -8.60
C THR A 30 -16.92 8.52 -8.52
N VAL A 31 -16.52 7.43 -9.18
CA VAL A 31 -15.11 7.00 -9.21
C VAL A 31 -14.42 7.48 -10.48
N SER A 32 -13.22 8.03 -10.34
CA SER A 32 -12.42 8.57 -11.43
C SER A 32 -10.96 8.17 -11.31
N VAL A 33 -10.26 8.06 -12.44
CA VAL A 33 -8.82 7.82 -12.50
C VAL A 33 -8.12 9.06 -13.05
N ARG A 34 -7.07 9.52 -12.36
CA ARG A 34 -6.15 10.55 -12.83
C ARG A 34 -4.77 9.95 -13.08
N ASP A 35 -3.97 10.67 -13.85
CA ASP A 35 -2.56 10.32 -14.07
C ASP A 35 -1.77 10.37 -12.74
N ARG A 36 -0.52 9.94 -12.79
CA ARG A 36 0.35 9.74 -11.63
C ARG A 36 0.43 10.99 -10.76
N PHE A 37 0.08 10.83 -9.47
CA PHE A 37 0.06 11.94 -8.50
C PHE A 37 1.43 12.62 -8.42
N LEU A 38 2.48 11.82 -8.22
CA LEU A 38 3.86 12.30 -8.06
C LEU A 38 4.41 12.96 -9.33
N ALA A 39 3.98 12.52 -10.52
CA ALA A 39 4.38 13.16 -11.77
C ALA A 39 3.69 14.51 -11.96
N SER A 40 2.44 14.65 -11.48
CA SER A 40 1.64 15.86 -11.66
C SER A 40 1.94 16.95 -10.63
N HIS A 41 2.40 16.56 -9.43
CA HIS A 41 2.65 17.47 -8.30
C HIS A 41 4.11 17.48 -7.84
N GLY A 42 5.00 16.77 -8.54
CA GLY A 42 6.41 16.64 -8.19
C GLY A 42 7.19 17.93 -8.41
N ASP A 43 7.89 18.37 -7.36
CA ASP A 43 8.84 19.48 -7.40
C ASP A 43 9.91 19.30 -6.30
N SER A 44 10.86 20.23 -6.22
CA SER A 44 11.92 20.18 -5.20
C SER A 44 11.39 20.21 -3.77
N ALA A 45 10.28 20.91 -3.49
CA ALA A 45 9.69 20.92 -2.15
C ALA A 45 9.09 19.54 -1.79
N LEU A 46 8.51 18.82 -2.76
CA LEU A 46 8.00 17.46 -2.53
C LEU A 46 9.15 16.50 -2.33
N ALA A 47 10.25 16.67 -3.09
CA ALA A 47 11.47 15.91 -2.90
C ALA A 47 12.05 16.11 -1.49
N GLU A 48 12.04 17.34 -0.96
CA GLU A 48 12.43 17.63 0.42
C GLU A 48 11.50 16.94 1.43
N SER A 49 10.17 17.01 1.24
CA SER A 49 9.23 16.31 2.13
C SER A 49 9.42 14.78 2.14
N PHE A 50 9.71 14.17 0.98
CA PHE A 50 10.02 12.74 0.90
C PHE A 50 11.37 12.40 1.55
N ALA A 51 12.36 13.29 1.44
CA ALA A 51 13.66 13.13 2.10
C ALA A 51 13.52 13.13 3.62
N GLU A 52 12.70 14.03 4.17
CA GLU A 52 12.36 14.09 5.61
C GLU A 52 11.55 12.88 6.07
N ALA A 53 10.69 12.34 5.20
CA ALA A 53 9.84 11.20 5.53
C ALA A 53 10.60 9.86 5.57
N ARG A 54 11.87 9.78 5.13
CA ARG A 54 12.58 8.50 5.07
C ARG A 54 12.76 7.87 6.45
N VAL A 55 12.41 6.60 6.57
CA VAL A 55 12.75 5.78 7.75
C VAL A 55 14.23 5.41 7.66
N LEU A 56 15.02 5.88 8.61
CA LEU A 56 16.47 5.63 8.67
C LEU A 56 16.81 4.32 9.40
N SER A 57 16.03 3.99 10.42
CA SER A 57 16.21 2.80 11.25
C SER A 57 14.84 2.23 11.65
N PRO A 58 14.63 0.91 11.59
CA PRO A 58 13.37 0.30 12.03
C PRO A 58 13.03 0.55 13.50
N TYR A 59 14.03 0.81 14.35
CA TYR A 59 13.89 0.92 15.80
C TYR A 59 14.07 2.35 16.32
N ASP A 60 14.19 3.32 15.43
CA ASP A 60 14.26 4.73 15.78
C ASP A 60 13.05 5.45 15.20
N ARG A 61 12.38 6.26 16.02
CA ARG A 61 11.21 7.03 15.59
C ARG A 61 11.63 8.19 14.68
N GLU A 62 12.85 8.70 14.82
CA GLU A 62 13.34 9.78 13.98
C GLU A 62 13.42 9.34 12.51
N THR A 63 12.97 10.24 11.63
CA THR A 63 12.98 10.04 10.18
C THR A 63 14.14 10.81 9.54
N GLY A 64 14.11 10.94 8.23
CA GLY A 64 15.17 11.47 7.41
C GLY A 64 15.44 12.96 7.62
N ASN A 65 16.31 13.48 6.77
CA ASN A 65 16.71 14.88 6.76
C ASN A 65 16.90 15.37 5.33
N THR A 66 17.09 16.68 5.17
CA THR A 66 17.19 17.37 3.88
C THR A 66 18.63 17.56 3.41
N MET A 67 19.56 16.68 3.79
CA MET A 67 20.91 16.71 3.22
C MET A 67 20.84 16.63 1.69
N LEU A 68 21.64 17.46 1.00
CA LEU A 68 21.58 17.63 -0.45
C LEU A 68 21.59 16.32 -1.25
N GLY A 69 22.37 15.33 -0.81
CA GLY A 69 22.43 14.02 -1.46
C GLY A 69 21.11 13.23 -1.40
N ILE A 70 20.37 13.36 -0.30
CA ILE A 70 19.07 12.72 -0.07
C ILE A 70 18.00 13.39 -0.90
N VAL A 71 17.91 14.73 -0.85
CA VAL A 71 16.96 15.50 -1.66
C VAL A 71 17.19 15.24 -3.15
N ARG A 72 18.44 15.26 -3.62
CA ARG A 72 18.77 14.93 -5.01
C ARG A 72 18.42 13.49 -5.40
N TYR A 73 18.41 12.55 -4.46
CA TYR A 73 17.86 11.23 -4.76
C TYR A 73 16.36 11.35 -5.00
N GLU A 74 15.62 12.04 -4.13
CA GLU A 74 14.17 12.17 -4.27
C GLU A 74 13.77 12.90 -5.54
N GLU A 75 14.48 13.96 -5.91
CA GLU A 75 14.28 14.65 -7.20
C GLU A 75 14.42 13.67 -8.37
N ARG A 76 15.46 12.82 -8.35
CA ARG A 76 15.65 11.78 -9.37
C ARG A 76 14.59 10.69 -9.30
N ALA A 77 14.12 10.33 -8.11
CA ALA A 77 13.11 9.31 -7.90
C ALA A 77 11.70 9.79 -8.31
N LEU A 78 11.44 11.10 -8.26
CA LEU A 78 10.22 11.70 -8.77
C LEU A 78 10.25 11.81 -10.31
N ASP A 79 11.40 12.18 -10.88
CA ASP A 79 11.59 12.33 -12.33
C ASP A 79 11.70 10.97 -13.06
N SER A 80 12.46 10.04 -12.47
CA SER A 80 12.79 8.72 -13.00
C SER A 80 12.43 7.63 -11.97
N PRO A 81 11.14 7.29 -11.79
CA PRO A 81 10.65 6.45 -10.70
C PRO A 81 11.24 5.03 -10.68
N GLU A 82 11.65 4.49 -11.82
CA GLU A 82 12.34 3.20 -11.95
C GLU A 82 13.73 3.17 -11.28
N ARG A 83 14.28 4.33 -10.93
CA ARG A 83 15.57 4.45 -10.23
C ARG A 83 15.41 4.49 -8.71
N ALA A 84 14.17 4.51 -8.21
CA ALA A 84 13.90 4.45 -6.79
C ALA A 84 13.92 3.01 -6.29
N GLY A 85 14.18 2.85 -4.99
CA GLY A 85 14.20 1.53 -4.36
C GLY A 85 14.93 1.52 -3.03
N GLY A 86 14.60 0.55 -2.18
CA GLY A 86 15.27 0.32 -0.90
C GLY A 86 14.98 1.36 0.19
N VAL A 87 13.98 2.23 0.00
CA VAL A 87 13.58 3.25 0.97
C VAL A 87 12.19 2.96 1.50
N ILE A 88 12.03 3.05 2.82
CA ILE A 88 10.75 3.04 3.51
C ILE A 88 10.47 4.48 3.94
N TYR A 89 9.23 4.94 3.78
CA TYR A 89 8.81 6.27 4.18
C TYR A 89 7.81 6.21 5.35
N ASP A 90 7.84 7.21 6.22
CA ASP A 90 6.74 7.50 7.13
C ASP A 90 5.49 7.81 6.31
N GLY A 91 4.55 6.88 6.32
CA GLY A 91 3.32 6.97 5.56
C GLY A 91 2.41 8.09 6.03
N LEU A 92 2.49 8.54 7.29
CA LEU A 92 1.75 9.70 7.77
C LEU A 92 2.38 11.01 7.26
N ALA A 93 3.72 11.07 7.21
CA ALA A 93 4.41 12.22 6.62
C ALA A 93 4.15 12.31 5.10
N VAL A 94 4.21 11.17 4.38
CA VAL A 94 3.85 11.10 2.96
C VAL A 94 2.39 11.51 2.75
N GLN A 95 1.45 10.97 3.52
CA GLN A 95 0.04 11.35 3.43
C GLN A 95 -0.17 12.87 3.56
N ARG A 96 0.47 13.50 4.55
CA ARG A 96 0.41 14.97 4.72
C ARG A 96 1.00 15.71 3.52
N ALA A 97 2.20 15.31 3.08
CA ALA A 97 2.88 15.94 1.95
C ALA A 97 2.06 15.87 0.66
N LEU A 98 1.35 14.75 0.40
CA LEU A 98 0.46 14.63 -0.75
C LEU A 98 -0.83 15.45 -0.57
N GLY A 99 -1.41 15.42 0.63
CA GLY A 99 -2.59 16.22 0.97
C GLY A 99 -2.37 17.72 0.75
N ASP A 100 -1.19 18.22 1.10
CA ASP A 100 -0.81 19.63 0.90
C ASP A 100 -0.68 20.05 -0.58
N ARG A 101 -0.69 19.09 -1.52
CA ARG A 101 -0.69 19.35 -2.96
C ARG A 101 -2.08 19.34 -3.60
N LEU A 102 -3.09 18.82 -2.90
CA LEU A 102 -4.45 18.78 -3.43
C LEU A 102 -5.03 20.20 -3.55
N PRO A 103 -5.87 20.49 -4.55
CA PRO A 103 -6.59 21.77 -4.60
C PRO A 103 -7.50 21.92 -3.37
N ASP A 104 -7.59 23.12 -2.77
CA ASP A 104 -8.40 23.36 -1.56
C ASP A 104 -9.86 22.91 -1.72
N ALA A 105 -10.43 23.08 -2.92
CA ALA A 105 -11.80 22.67 -3.23
C ALA A 105 -12.00 21.14 -3.21
N GLU A 106 -10.94 20.36 -3.37
CA GLU A 106 -10.97 18.89 -3.41
C GLU A 106 -10.56 18.26 -2.05
N ARG A 107 -10.11 19.05 -1.07
CA ARG A 107 -9.64 18.53 0.24
C ARG A 107 -10.74 18.17 1.23
N SER A 108 -12.01 18.33 0.86
CA SER A 108 -13.14 18.02 1.75
C SER A 108 -13.24 16.52 2.02
N LEU A 109 -13.99 16.12 3.05
CA LEU A 109 -14.27 14.70 3.34
C LEU A 109 -15.24 14.05 2.35
N ASP A 110 -15.81 14.83 1.43
CA ASP A 110 -16.70 14.32 0.40
C ASP A 110 -15.97 13.85 -0.86
N HIS A 111 -14.65 14.07 -0.97
CA HIS A 111 -13.85 13.64 -2.12
C HIS A 111 -12.63 12.83 -1.70
N LEU A 112 -12.70 11.51 -1.69
CA LEU A 112 -11.55 10.68 -1.36
C LEU A 112 -10.48 10.69 -2.46
N HIS A 113 -9.25 11.04 -2.11
CA HIS A 113 -8.09 10.88 -2.98
C HIS A 113 -7.29 9.63 -2.60
N VAL A 114 -6.99 8.76 -3.57
CA VAL A 114 -6.23 7.52 -3.37
C VAL A 114 -5.04 7.43 -4.32
N PRO A 115 -3.87 7.97 -3.94
CA PRO A 115 -2.64 7.73 -4.68
C PRO A 115 -2.16 6.29 -4.51
N LEU A 116 -2.05 5.55 -5.63
CA LEU A 116 -1.28 4.32 -5.67
C LEU A 116 0.21 4.68 -5.73
N LEU A 117 0.99 4.16 -4.80
CA LEU A 117 2.42 4.41 -4.71
C LEU A 117 3.22 3.16 -5.05
N ASP A 118 4.32 3.39 -5.76
CA ASP A 118 5.44 2.48 -6.01
C ASP A 118 6.54 2.62 -4.95
N ARG A 119 6.16 3.02 -3.73
CA ARG A 119 7.06 3.30 -2.60
C ARG A 119 6.54 2.58 -1.37
N VAL A 120 7.45 1.95 -0.62
CA VAL A 120 7.10 1.28 0.63
C VAL A 120 6.83 2.34 1.69
N VAL A 121 5.65 2.31 2.30
CA VAL A 121 5.32 3.16 3.45
C VAL A 121 5.24 2.33 4.72
N GLY A 122 5.46 2.98 5.85
CA GLY A 122 5.28 2.41 7.17
C GLY A 122 4.76 3.42 8.18
N THR A 123 4.34 2.94 9.34
CA THR A 123 3.91 3.77 10.47
C THR A 123 4.63 3.32 11.73
N TRP A 124 4.97 4.27 12.61
CA TRP A 124 5.54 3.95 13.92
C TRP A 124 4.52 3.23 14.80
N GLY A 125 4.91 2.10 15.38
CA GLY A 125 4.12 1.38 16.37
C GLY A 125 4.46 1.83 17.77
N ASP A 126 3.64 2.70 18.39
CA ASP A 126 3.84 3.12 19.78
C ASP A 126 3.78 1.94 20.78
N HIS A 127 3.17 0.83 20.39
CA HIS A 127 2.99 -0.37 21.21
C HIS A 127 4.24 -1.26 21.30
N ASP A 128 5.11 -1.24 20.29
CA ASP A 128 6.31 -2.09 20.23
C ASP A 128 7.59 -1.33 19.84
N GLY A 129 7.51 -0.02 19.67
CA GLY A 129 8.67 0.87 19.50
C GLY A 129 9.44 0.62 18.21
N ARG A 130 8.74 0.34 17.10
CA ARG A 130 9.37 0.16 15.79
C ARG A 130 8.46 0.57 14.62
N TRP A 131 9.08 0.78 13.47
CA TRP A 131 8.39 0.99 12.21
C TRP A 131 7.77 -0.30 11.68
N HIS A 132 6.51 -0.22 11.29
CA HIS A 132 5.79 -1.29 10.60
C HIS A 132 5.46 -0.85 9.19
N LYS A 133 5.91 -1.62 8.18
CA LYS A 133 5.44 -1.43 6.82
C LYS A 133 3.91 -1.56 6.77
N ARG A 134 3.28 -0.85 5.84
CA ARG A 134 1.83 -0.86 5.63
C ARG A 134 1.50 -1.04 4.16
N VAL A 135 0.36 -1.66 3.88
CA VAL A 135 -0.23 -1.69 2.54
C VAL A 135 -0.98 -0.38 2.28
N ASN A 136 -1.74 0.11 3.25
CA ASN A 136 -2.41 1.40 3.17
C ASN A 136 -2.24 2.24 4.45
N VAL A 137 -2.41 3.55 4.28
CA VAL A 137 -2.55 4.53 5.36
C VAL A 137 -3.89 5.21 5.12
N LEU A 138 -4.85 4.91 6.00
CA LEU A 138 -6.21 5.46 5.94
C LEU A 138 -6.19 6.96 6.30
N GLY A 139 -7.15 7.72 5.76
CA GLY A 139 -7.27 9.17 5.97
C GLY A 139 -7.49 9.91 4.66
N GLN A 140 -7.29 11.22 4.68
CA GLN A 140 -7.43 12.10 3.52
C GLN A 140 -6.11 12.83 3.23
N SER A 141 -5.39 12.53 2.14
CA SER A 141 -5.63 11.45 1.15
C SER A 141 -5.34 10.06 1.73
N ALA A 142 -5.98 9.00 1.24
CA ALA A 142 -5.60 7.64 1.62
C ALA A 142 -4.47 7.13 0.73
N VAL A 143 -3.35 6.72 1.32
CA VAL A 143 -2.18 6.25 0.56
C VAL A 143 -2.25 4.73 0.45
N VAL A 144 -2.05 4.18 -0.75
CA VAL A 144 -1.94 2.73 -0.96
C VAL A 144 -0.58 2.41 -1.59
N SER A 145 0.26 1.72 -0.82
CA SER A 145 1.59 1.27 -1.21
C SER A 145 1.48 -0.12 -1.85
N VAL A 146 1.62 -0.18 -3.18
CA VAL A 146 1.65 -1.44 -3.92
C VAL A 146 2.78 -2.36 -3.45
N PRO A 147 4.05 -1.90 -3.26
CA PRO A 147 5.07 -2.77 -2.69
C PRO A 147 4.78 -3.19 -1.24
N GLY A 148 4.02 -2.37 -0.51
CA GLY A 148 3.51 -2.73 0.82
C GLY A 148 2.72 -4.04 0.82
N LEU A 149 2.00 -4.36 -0.25
CA LEU A 149 1.19 -5.57 -0.37
C LEU A 149 2.00 -6.85 -0.21
N TYR A 150 3.19 -6.92 -0.81
CA TYR A 150 4.05 -8.10 -0.77
C TYR A 150 5.21 -8.01 0.24
N GLU A 151 5.50 -6.81 0.76
CA GLU A 151 6.57 -6.58 1.74
C GLU A 151 6.11 -6.40 3.19
N ALA A 152 4.91 -5.88 3.43
CA ALA A 152 4.46 -5.54 4.78
C ALA A 152 3.93 -6.74 5.58
N PRO A 153 3.00 -7.56 5.04
CA PRO A 153 2.52 -8.75 5.74
C PRO A 153 3.62 -9.80 5.82
N ALA A 154 3.80 -10.42 6.97
CA ALA A 154 4.80 -11.47 7.15
C ALA A 154 4.52 -12.68 6.25
N LYS A 155 5.58 -13.29 5.69
CA LYS A 155 5.47 -14.49 4.85
C LYS A 155 4.96 -15.69 5.68
N PRO A 156 4.42 -16.75 5.05
CA PRO A 156 3.97 -17.95 5.76
C PRO A 156 5.11 -18.59 6.55
N GLU A 157 4.80 -19.24 7.68
CA GLU A 157 5.84 -19.91 8.50
C GLU A 157 6.60 -20.98 7.73
N GLN A 158 5.93 -21.65 6.78
CA GLN A 158 6.53 -22.65 5.90
C GLN A 158 7.66 -22.05 5.05
N TYR A 159 7.53 -20.81 4.57
CA TYR A 159 8.57 -20.12 3.82
C TYR A 159 9.90 -20.08 4.59
N TYR A 160 9.85 -19.76 5.89
CA TYR A 160 11.03 -19.71 6.75
C TYR A 160 11.57 -21.12 7.06
N LYS A 161 10.70 -22.12 7.20
CA LYS A 161 11.11 -23.53 7.41
C LYS A 161 11.86 -24.06 6.19
N GLU A 162 11.37 -23.80 4.98
CA GLU A 162 12.05 -24.21 3.75
C GLU A 162 13.35 -23.44 3.58
N GLN A 163 13.37 -22.12 3.80
CA GLN A 163 14.60 -21.32 3.79
C GLN A 163 15.67 -21.90 4.74
N GLN A 164 15.29 -22.30 5.94
CA GLN A 164 16.19 -22.90 6.93
C GLN A 164 16.70 -24.28 6.50
N LYS A 165 15.83 -25.16 5.97
CA LYS A 165 16.25 -26.47 5.45
C LYS A 165 17.27 -26.30 4.31
N HIS A 166 16.99 -25.42 3.35
CA HIS A 166 17.90 -25.18 2.25
C HIS A 166 19.24 -24.58 2.71
N ALA A 167 19.26 -23.69 3.70
CA ALA A 167 20.50 -23.19 4.29
C ALA A 167 21.34 -24.31 4.94
N LEU A 168 20.69 -25.30 5.57
CA LEU A 168 21.34 -26.46 6.20
C LEU A 168 21.89 -27.48 5.17
N PHE A 169 21.20 -27.68 4.04
CA PHE A 169 21.56 -28.71 3.06
C PHE A 169 22.30 -28.18 1.82
N GLY A 170 22.20 -26.89 1.50
CA GLY A 170 22.69 -26.28 0.26
C GLY A 170 23.73 -25.16 0.43
N GLY A 171 24.12 -24.80 1.66
CA GLY A 171 25.17 -23.80 1.93
C GLY A 171 24.78 -22.34 1.67
N GLY A 172 23.49 -22.05 1.49
CA GLY A 172 22.96 -20.70 1.26
C GLY A 172 21.42 -20.68 1.26
N ALA A 173 20.82 -19.49 1.28
CA ALA A 173 19.39 -19.36 1.07
C ALA A 173 19.03 -19.82 -0.37
N PRO A 174 17.95 -20.60 -0.56
CA PRO A 174 17.53 -21.05 -1.87
C PRO A 174 17.11 -19.85 -2.73
N PRO A 175 17.20 -19.95 -4.08
CA PRO A 175 16.69 -18.91 -4.96
C PRO A 175 15.23 -18.60 -4.62
N ARG A 176 14.86 -17.32 -4.64
CA ARG A 176 13.52 -16.83 -4.28
C ARG A 176 12.42 -17.59 -5.04
N GLU A 177 12.66 -17.88 -6.31
CA GLU A 177 11.81 -18.67 -7.21
C GLU A 177 11.53 -20.10 -6.71
N VAL A 178 12.46 -20.73 -5.99
CA VAL A 178 12.29 -22.09 -5.45
C VAL A 178 11.34 -22.06 -4.24
N LEU A 179 11.48 -21.08 -3.34
CA LEU A 179 10.58 -20.91 -2.21
C LEU A 179 9.18 -20.48 -2.62
N GLU A 180 9.06 -19.73 -3.72
CA GLU A 180 7.79 -19.28 -4.29
C GLU A 180 6.98 -20.44 -4.89
N ASN A 181 7.65 -21.45 -5.47
CA ASN A 181 6.99 -22.65 -5.99
C ASN A 181 6.54 -23.63 -4.89
N GLU A 182 7.20 -23.67 -3.73
CA GLU A 182 6.89 -24.64 -2.66
C GLU A 182 5.74 -24.22 -1.72
N VAL A 183 5.34 -22.95 -1.74
CA VAL A 183 4.20 -22.43 -0.95
C VAL A 183 3.17 -21.76 -1.86
N GLU A 184 2.98 -22.35 -3.03
CA GLU A 184 2.23 -21.79 -4.17
C GLU A 184 0.88 -21.20 -3.74
N GLY A 185 0.69 -19.91 -4.03
CA GLY A 185 -0.56 -19.21 -3.81
C GLY A 185 -0.78 -18.60 -2.42
N GLU A 186 0.01 -18.92 -1.39
CA GLU A 186 -0.19 -18.46 0.00
C GLU A 186 0.50 -17.11 0.33
N PHE A 187 1.23 -16.54 -0.62
CA PHE A 187 1.76 -15.19 -0.50
C PHE A 187 1.93 -14.49 -1.86
N LEU A 188 1.99 -13.17 -1.82
CA LEU A 188 2.22 -12.31 -2.98
C LEU A 188 3.69 -11.90 -3.09
N VAL A 189 4.15 -11.70 -4.32
CA VAL A 189 5.52 -11.30 -4.69
C VAL A 189 5.51 -9.98 -5.45
N GLU A 190 6.69 -9.48 -5.79
CA GLU A 190 6.82 -8.31 -6.67
C GLU A 190 6.26 -8.66 -8.04
N ASP A 191 5.50 -7.75 -8.64
CA ASP A 191 4.80 -7.92 -9.91
C ASP A 191 3.86 -9.14 -9.99
N ASP A 192 3.35 -9.62 -8.85
CA ASP A 192 2.39 -10.73 -8.81
C ASP A 192 1.13 -10.37 -9.63
N PRO A 193 0.66 -11.25 -10.54
CA PRO A 193 -0.51 -10.96 -11.37
C PRO A 193 -1.81 -10.75 -10.57
N ARG A 194 -1.84 -11.16 -9.30
CA ARG A 194 -2.98 -10.98 -8.38
C ARG A 194 -2.98 -9.59 -7.71
N THR A 195 -1.97 -8.76 -7.95
CA THR A 195 -1.81 -7.45 -7.30
C THR A 195 -3.05 -6.56 -7.47
N THR A 196 -3.55 -6.38 -8.70
CA THR A 196 -4.74 -5.56 -8.96
C THR A 196 -5.95 -6.07 -8.16
N GLU A 197 -6.19 -7.38 -8.15
CA GLU A 197 -7.30 -7.98 -7.40
C GLU A 197 -7.20 -7.76 -5.89
N ALA A 198 -5.98 -7.79 -5.35
CA ALA A 198 -5.76 -7.56 -3.93
C ALA A 198 -5.88 -6.08 -3.54
N ILE A 199 -5.36 -5.17 -4.38
CA ILE A 199 -5.40 -3.72 -4.11
C ILE A 199 -6.83 -3.18 -4.08
N LYS A 200 -7.78 -3.78 -4.82
CA LYS A 200 -9.21 -3.44 -4.78
C LYS A 200 -9.75 -3.34 -3.35
N GLY A 201 -9.45 -4.31 -2.49
CA GLY A 201 -9.93 -4.28 -1.11
C GLY A 201 -9.25 -3.20 -0.26
N TYR A 202 -7.97 -2.90 -0.47
CA TYR A 202 -7.29 -1.81 0.24
C TYR A 202 -7.78 -0.42 -0.16
N VAL A 203 -8.16 -0.22 -1.42
CA VAL A 203 -8.86 1.00 -1.87
C VAL A 203 -10.27 1.05 -1.27
N LEU A 204 -10.98 -0.07 -1.23
CA LEU A 204 -12.30 -0.12 -0.58
C LEU A 204 -12.21 0.17 0.92
N GLN A 205 -11.15 -0.26 1.61
CA GLN A 205 -10.91 0.10 3.02
C GLN A 205 -10.75 1.61 3.20
N ALA A 206 -10.04 2.29 2.30
CA ALA A 206 -9.92 3.75 2.31
C ALA A 206 -11.27 4.44 2.14
N TYR A 207 -12.07 3.98 1.17
CA TYR A 207 -13.45 4.46 0.98
C TYR A 207 -14.30 4.22 2.22
N HIS A 208 -14.31 2.98 2.72
CA HIS A 208 -15.12 2.59 3.87
C HIS A 208 -14.79 3.43 5.09
N TYR A 209 -13.50 3.63 5.38
CA TYR A 209 -13.07 4.42 6.53
C TYR A 209 -13.57 5.86 6.49
N LEU A 210 -13.46 6.56 5.36
CA LEU A 210 -13.96 7.93 5.28
C LEU A 210 -15.49 8.01 5.28
N ASP A 211 -16.15 6.99 4.76
CA ASP A 211 -17.62 6.95 4.64
C ASP A 211 -18.32 6.54 5.96
N THR A 212 -17.68 5.70 6.78
CA THR A 212 -18.29 5.14 8.00
C THR A 212 -17.54 5.48 9.30
N GLY A 213 -16.27 5.87 9.21
CA GLY A 213 -15.36 5.99 10.35
C GLY A 213 -14.80 4.66 10.86
N GLU A 214 -15.22 3.51 10.30
CA GLU A 214 -14.72 2.20 10.69
C GLU A 214 -13.40 1.88 9.96
N ALA A 215 -12.35 1.56 10.72
CA ALA A 215 -11.02 1.32 10.14
C ALA A 215 -10.92 -0.02 9.40
N PHE A 216 -11.09 -1.15 10.11
CA PHE A 216 -10.92 -2.49 9.56
C PHE A 216 -11.93 -3.46 10.15
N CYS A 217 -12.29 -4.47 9.36
CA CYS A 217 -13.15 -5.55 9.80
C CYS A 217 -12.36 -6.61 10.60
N ASP A 218 -12.95 -7.09 11.69
CA ASP A 218 -12.38 -8.18 12.49
C ASP A 218 -12.53 -9.57 11.83
N GLU A 219 -13.42 -9.71 10.84
CA GLU A 219 -13.65 -10.97 10.13
C GLU A 219 -12.53 -11.25 9.12
N GLU A 220 -11.69 -12.25 9.39
CA GLU A 220 -10.46 -12.55 8.63
C GLU A 220 -10.69 -12.83 7.13
N THR A 221 -11.89 -13.27 6.76
CA THR A 221 -12.27 -13.56 5.36
C THR A 221 -12.81 -12.33 4.62
N CYS A 222 -13.09 -11.21 5.31
CA CYS A 222 -13.64 -10.04 4.67
C CYS A 222 -12.55 -9.22 3.97
N ARG A 223 -12.81 -8.71 2.76
CA ARG A 223 -11.91 -7.75 2.06
C ARG A 223 -11.57 -6.48 2.85
N LEU A 224 -12.35 -6.15 3.89
CA LEU A 224 -12.08 -5.02 4.79
C LEU A 224 -11.18 -5.39 5.99
N HIS A 225 -10.75 -6.64 6.09
CA HIS A 225 -9.76 -7.07 7.08
C HIS A 225 -8.37 -6.54 6.72
N ASN A 226 -7.54 -6.26 7.74
CA ASN A 226 -6.15 -5.83 7.58
C ASN A 226 -5.19 -6.90 8.15
N PRO A 227 -4.96 -7.99 7.42
CA PRO A 227 -4.15 -9.09 7.92
C PRO A 227 -2.67 -8.74 7.98
N HIS A 228 -2.02 -9.13 9.08
CA HIS A 228 -0.59 -8.91 9.31
C HIS A 228 0.31 -9.99 8.66
N ARG A 229 -0.28 -11.02 8.07
CA ARG A 229 0.44 -12.13 7.41
C ARG A 229 -0.13 -12.39 6.02
N GLN A 230 0.72 -12.85 5.11
CA GLN A 230 0.39 -13.12 3.72
C GLN A 230 -0.77 -14.12 3.52
N PRO A 231 -0.88 -15.24 4.27
CA PRO A 231 -2.04 -16.13 4.15
C PRO A 231 -3.38 -15.43 4.45
N GLY A 232 -3.36 -14.50 5.40
CA GLY A 232 -4.53 -13.67 5.70
C GLY A 232 -4.85 -12.70 4.55
N VAL A 233 -3.83 -12.12 3.90
CA VAL A 233 -4.03 -11.27 2.71
C VAL A 233 -4.65 -12.07 1.58
N VAL A 234 -4.11 -13.25 1.28
CA VAL A 234 -4.69 -14.14 0.27
C VAL A 234 -6.13 -14.51 0.62
N THR A 235 -6.40 -14.82 1.89
CA THR A 235 -7.74 -15.17 2.36
C THR A 235 -8.73 -14.02 2.23
N ALA A 236 -8.40 -12.84 2.74
CA ALA A 236 -9.28 -11.67 2.73
C ALA A 236 -9.47 -11.07 1.34
N GLN A 237 -8.43 -11.08 0.50
CA GLN A 237 -8.39 -10.29 -0.73
C GLN A 237 -8.61 -11.11 -2.00
N LEU A 238 -8.38 -12.42 -1.97
CA LEU A 238 -8.34 -13.26 -3.16
C LEU A 238 -9.21 -14.52 -3.08
N ARG A 239 -9.84 -14.81 -1.92
CA ARG A 239 -10.71 -15.98 -1.74
C ARG A 239 -12.15 -15.58 -1.50
N GLU A 240 -13.07 -16.49 -1.77
CA GLU A 240 -14.47 -16.36 -1.41
C GLU A 240 -14.74 -16.82 0.03
N PRO A 241 -15.73 -16.23 0.71
CA PRO A 241 -16.54 -15.08 0.27
C PRO A 241 -15.77 -13.75 0.34
N GLU A 242 -16.00 -12.84 -0.61
CA GLU A 242 -15.30 -11.52 -0.63
C GLU A 242 -15.60 -10.64 0.61
N PHE A 243 -16.74 -10.86 1.26
CA PHE A 243 -17.21 -10.03 2.37
C PHE A 243 -17.87 -10.91 3.43
N CYS A 244 -17.70 -10.51 4.69
CA CYS A 244 -18.51 -11.05 5.78
C CYS A 244 -19.99 -10.68 5.60
N PRO A 245 -20.95 -11.35 6.27
CA PRO A 245 -22.38 -11.08 6.09
C PRO A 245 -22.77 -9.60 6.24
N ARG A 246 -22.14 -8.90 7.19
CA ARG A 246 -22.38 -7.46 7.43
C ARG A 246 -22.00 -6.62 6.22
N HIS A 247 -20.80 -6.81 5.67
CA HIS A 247 -20.28 -6.00 4.57
C HIS A 247 -20.79 -6.45 3.21
N ALA A 248 -21.20 -7.72 3.06
CA ALA A 248 -21.87 -8.19 1.86
C ALA A 248 -23.15 -7.39 1.58
N GLY A 249 -23.93 -7.07 2.63
CA GLY A 249 -25.12 -6.23 2.48
C GLY A 249 -24.85 -4.80 1.97
N ARG A 250 -23.59 -4.33 2.04
CA ARG A 250 -23.18 -3.00 1.58
C ARG A 250 -22.52 -3.03 0.20
N TYR A 251 -21.64 -4.00 -0.04
CA TYR A 251 -20.71 -3.99 -1.18
C TYR A 251 -20.89 -5.14 -2.17
N ARG A 252 -21.76 -6.12 -1.89
CA ARG A 252 -22.11 -7.17 -2.86
C ARG A 252 -23.28 -6.64 -3.70
N ARG A 253 -22.95 -5.86 -4.74
CA ARG A 253 -23.86 -5.37 -5.78
C ARG A 253 -23.71 -6.21 -7.04
#